data_AF-A0A0L8V320-F1
#
_entry.id   AF-A0A0L8V320-F1
#
_cell.length_a   1.000
_cell.length_b   1.000
_cell.length_c   1.000
_cell.angle_alpha   90.00
_cell.angle_beta   90.00
_cell.angle_gamma   90.00
#
_symmetry.space_group_name_H-M   'P 1'
#
loop_
_entity.id
_entity.type
_entity.pdbx_description
1 polymer ?
#
loop_
_entity_poly.entity_id
_entity_poly.type
_entity_poly.pdbx_seq_one_letter_code
_entity_poly.pdbx_strand_id
1 'polypeptide(L)'
;MIIQGNLEFMKKFITVILFAIPSLTLFGTAQIPDILIFNGDTLSLYTCPLNSYPDRNLINPKELFGSTGCFHTACWRNYVATWEFIDDQLYLTEIRNACYPTKMRNVSVSYKSGVENDDIGREYADLKELFPGRFHNGRVKADWVSGKLYSPQGRLLFYIHDGFQSIYQTELEFTVNSGVLMECKTMDNSKTKESKYLENPTLLRDYIYNNIKRENLPDSDTIRRRVYINIISSDENGKIDSVHVARGVNELYDNEAVRVVKSIAEWEVLYRHGEKINRSYSVPVVFDLTDK
;
A
#
# COMPACT_ATOMS: atom_id res chain seq x y z
N MET A 1 52.06 -10.53 -25.18
CA MET A 1 51.14 -11.32 -24.33
C MET A 1 51.04 -10.71 -22.92
N ILE A 2 50.63 -9.45 -22.80
CA ILE A 2 50.43 -8.77 -21.49
C ILE A 2 49.14 -7.90 -21.48
N ILE A 3 48.44 -7.74 -22.61
CA ILE A 3 47.30 -6.83 -22.72
C ILE A 3 45.95 -7.52 -22.44
N GLN A 4 45.89 -8.86 -22.36
CA GLN A 4 44.66 -9.61 -22.08
C GLN A 4 44.35 -9.80 -20.58
N GLY A 5 45.30 -9.53 -19.68
CA GLY A 5 45.13 -9.76 -18.23
C GLY A 5 44.36 -8.64 -17.49
N ASN A 6 44.27 -7.43 -18.05
CA ASN A 6 43.70 -6.27 -17.35
C ASN A 6 42.20 -6.03 -17.64
N LEU A 7 41.61 -6.70 -18.63
CA LEU A 7 40.19 -6.54 -18.95
C LEU A 7 39.28 -7.42 -18.08
N GLU A 8 39.77 -8.58 -17.63
CA GLU A 8 39.08 -9.47 -16.69
C GLU A 8 39.10 -8.94 -15.25
N PHE A 9 40.14 -8.19 -14.87
CA PHE A 9 40.26 -7.61 -13.53
C PHE A 9 39.30 -6.42 -13.30
N MET A 10 39.02 -5.62 -14.33
CA MET A 10 38.01 -4.54 -14.27
C MET A 10 36.56 -5.04 -14.37
N LYS A 11 36.29 -6.15 -15.05
CA LYS A 11 34.93 -6.75 -15.12
C LYS A 11 34.47 -7.34 -13.78
N LYS A 12 35.39 -7.85 -12.96
CA LYS A 12 35.08 -8.32 -11.60
C LYS A 12 34.85 -7.20 -10.59
N PHE A 13 35.38 -6.00 -10.83
CA PHE A 13 35.14 -4.85 -9.95
C PHE A 13 33.84 -4.09 -10.25
N ILE A 14 33.34 -4.15 -11.48
CA ILE A 14 32.07 -3.50 -11.86
C ILE A 14 30.84 -4.36 -11.47
N THR A 15 31.02 -5.65 -11.16
CA THR A 15 29.90 -6.54 -10.79
C THR A 15 29.62 -6.59 -9.27
N VAL A 16 30.38 -5.88 -8.43
CA VAL A 16 30.25 -5.96 -6.96
C VAL A 16 29.74 -4.67 -6.30
N ILE A 17 29.49 -3.60 -7.07
CA ILE A 17 28.91 -2.34 -6.55
C ILE A 17 27.44 -2.20 -6.98
N LEU A 18 26.62 -3.23 -6.72
CA LEU A 18 25.16 -3.14 -6.88
C LEU A 18 24.36 -3.60 -5.64
N PHE A 19 25.02 -4.02 -4.57
CA PHE A 19 24.37 -4.55 -3.36
C PHE A 19 24.81 -3.89 -2.04
N ALA A 20 25.26 -2.63 -2.12
CA ALA A 20 25.51 -1.79 -0.94
C ALA A 20 24.79 -0.44 -1.06
N ILE A 21 23.56 -0.45 -1.60
CA ILE A 21 22.64 0.65 -1.38
C ILE A 21 22.12 0.44 0.05
N PRO A 22 22.38 1.34 1.02
CA PRO A 22 21.62 1.29 2.27
C PRO A 22 20.16 1.27 1.87
N SER A 23 19.33 0.43 2.48
CA SER A 23 17.89 0.44 2.27
C SER A 23 17.35 1.80 2.70
N LEU A 24 17.53 2.81 1.86
CA LEU A 24 16.73 4.02 1.86
C LEU A 24 15.34 3.44 1.71
N THR A 25 14.56 3.54 2.78
CA THR A 25 13.12 3.37 2.73
C THR A 25 12.65 4.41 1.72
N LEU A 26 12.57 4.01 0.46
CA LEU A 26 11.89 4.75 -0.57
C LEU A 26 10.43 4.73 -0.13
N PHE A 27 10.02 5.76 0.60
CA PHE A 27 8.66 5.89 1.07
C PHE A 27 7.77 6.06 -0.16
N GLY A 28 6.95 5.05 -0.46
CA GLY A 28 5.83 5.21 -1.37
C GLY A 28 4.97 6.39 -0.89
N THR A 29 4.52 7.24 -1.80
CA THR A 29 3.53 8.26 -1.47
C THR A 29 2.17 7.65 -1.76
N ALA A 30 1.26 7.65 -0.77
CA ALA A 30 -0.12 7.21 -0.98
C ALA A 30 -0.73 7.95 -2.18
N GLN A 31 -1.55 7.24 -2.95
CA GLN A 31 -2.08 7.78 -4.19
C GLN A 31 -3.20 8.79 -3.91
N ILE A 32 -3.22 9.90 -4.65
CA ILE A 32 -4.33 10.85 -4.65
C ILE A 32 -5.58 10.12 -5.16
N PRO A 33 -6.68 10.11 -4.39
CA PRO A 33 -7.90 9.42 -4.76
C PRO A 33 -8.63 10.15 -5.88
N ASP A 34 -9.48 9.40 -6.59
CA ASP A 34 -10.53 10.02 -7.40
C ASP A 34 -11.59 10.65 -6.46
N ILE A 35 -12.53 11.39 -7.04
CA ILE A 35 -13.61 12.05 -6.31
C ILE A 35 -14.92 11.35 -6.68
N LEU A 36 -15.77 11.10 -5.67
CA LEU A 36 -17.12 10.59 -5.87
C LEU A 36 -18.13 11.55 -5.22
N ILE A 37 -19.07 12.04 -6.01
CA ILE A 37 -20.23 12.80 -5.54
C ILE A 37 -21.37 11.80 -5.33
N PHE A 38 -21.87 11.72 -4.10
CA PHE A 38 -22.94 10.80 -3.72
C PHE A 38 -23.89 11.48 -2.76
N ASN A 39 -25.18 11.53 -3.09
CA ASN A 39 -26.23 12.23 -2.30
C ASN A 39 -25.90 13.68 -1.93
N GLY A 40 -25.17 14.39 -2.80
CA GLY A 40 -24.74 15.77 -2.59
C GLY A 40 -23.46 15.94 -1.78
N ASP A 41 -22.92 14.86 -1.19
CA ASP A 41 -21.64 14.87 -0.50
C ASP A 41 -20.48 14.55 -1.45
N THR A 42 -19.29 15.06 -1.13
CA THR A 42 -18.06 14.81 -1.87
C THR A 42 -17.17 13.85 -1.09
N LEU A 43 -16.94 12.68 -1.65
CA LEU A 43 -16.22 11.57 -1.05
C LEU A 43 -14.90 11.31 -1.78
N SER A 44 -13.88 10.84 -1.05
CA SER A 44 -12.68 10.28 -1.69
C SER A 44 -13.00 8.89 -2.24
N LEU A 45 -12.60 8.61 -3.48
CA LEU A 45 -12.78 7.32 -4.13
C LEU A 45 -11.46 6.56 -4.17
N TYR A 46 -11.34 5.54 -3.33
CA TYR A 46 -10.17 4.66 -3.19
C TYR A 46 -10.22 3.51 -4.21
N THR A 47 -10.67 3.84 -5.41
CA THR A 47 -10.78 2.98 -6.59
C THR A 47 -10.66 3.89 -7.81
N CYS A 48 -10.13 3.38 -8.93
CA CYS A 48 -10.02 4.16 -10.17
C CYS A 48 -10.92 3.54 -11.25
N PRO A 49 -12.23 3.88 -11.31
CA PRO A 49 -13.15 3.26 -12.27
C PRO A 49 -12.75 3.51 -13.74
N LEU A 50 -12.00 4.57 -14.02
CA LEU A 50 -11.53 4.85 -15.39
C LEU A 50 -10.58 3.75 -15.91
N ASN A 51 -9.87 3.04 -15.03
CA ASN A 51 -8.97 1.94 -15.41
C ASN A 51 -9.71 0.72 -15.98
N SER A 52 -11.03 0.61 -15.76
CA SER A 52 -11.85 -0.45 -16.37
C SER A 52 -12.40 -0.07 -17.76
N TYR A 53 -12.07 1.12 -18.28
CA TYR A 53 -12.48 1.49 -19.62
C TYR A 53 -11.88 0.54 -20.67
N PRO A 54 -12.67 0.05 -21.66
CA PRO A 54 -12.19 -0.95 -22.61
C PRO A 54 -10.98 -0.50 -23.44
N ASP A 55 -10.95 0.76 -23.86
CA ASP A 55 -9.82 1.31 -24.62
C ASP A 55 -8.77 1.87 -23.66
N ARG A 56 -7.81 1.02 -23.28
CA ARG A 56 -6.71 1.39 -22.38
C ARG A 56 -5.76 2.43 -22.99
N ASN A 57 -5.72 2.56 -24.33
CA ASN A 57 -4.88 3.57 -24.96
C ASN A 57 -5.43 4.98 -24.74
N LEU A 58 -6.73 5.13 -24.47
CA LEU A 58 -7.33 6.44 -24.18
C LEU A 58 -6.90 7.01 -22.83
N ILE A 59 -6.54 6.14 -21.87
CA ILE A 59 -6.29 6.53 -20.48
C ILE A 59 -4.80 6.79 -20.27
N ASN A 60 -4.28 7.83 -20.93
CA ASN A 60 -2.91 8.30 -20.74
C ASN A 60 -2.80 9.83 -20.89
N PRO A 61 -1.75 10.48 -20.37
CA PRO A 61 -1.63 11.94 -20.39
C PRO A 61 -1.73 12.60 -21.77
N LYS A 62 -1.28 11.92 -22.82
CA LYS A 62 -1.29 12.45 -24.19
C LYS A 62 -2.71 12.57 -24.70
N GLU A 63 -3.51 11.52 -24.54
CA GLU A 63 -4.90 11.55 -24.99
C GLU A 63 -5.76 12.42 -24.07
N LEU A 64 -5.55 12.34 -22.75
CA LEU A 64 -6.33 13.10 -21.77
C LEU A 64 -6.05 14.61 -21.85
N PHE A 65 -4.79 15.02 -21.99
CA PHE A 65 -4.37 16.40 -21.80
C PHE A 65 -3.56 16.99 -22.96
N GLY A 66 -3.18 16.18 -23.95
CA GLY A 66 -2.29 16.61 -25.03
C GLY A 66 -0.83 16.73 -24.63
N SER A 67 -0.39 16.01 -23.59
CA SER A 67 0.97 16.15 -23.03
C SER A 67 1.64 14.82 -22.68
N THR A 68 2.92 14.87 -22.31
CA THR A 68 3.63 13.69 -21.79
C THR A 68 3.35 13.43 -20.30
N GLY A 69 2.65 14.35 -19.62
CA GLY A 69 2.39 14.32 -18.19
C GLY A 69 3.58 14.83 -17.36
N CYS A 70 3.50 14.68 -16.05
CA CYS A 70 4.55 15.03 -15.11
C CYS A 70 4.89 13.86 -14.16
N PHE A 71 6.07 13.94 -13.56
CA PHE A 71 6.46 13.01 -12.50
C PHE A 71 5.84 13.47 -11.17
N HIS A 72 4.70 12.87 -10.80
CA HIS A 72 3.99 13.16 -9.55
C HIS A 72 3.96 11.92 -8.64
N THR A 73 4.80 11.88 -7.61
CA THR A 73 4.95 10.70 -6.74
C THR A 73 3.67 10.30 -6.01
N ALA A 74 2.80 11.25 -5.69
CA ALA A 74 1.48 10.97 -5.10
C ALA A 74 0.39 10.63 -6.14
N CYS A 75 0.61 10.77 -7.45
CA CYS A 75 -0.43 10.51 -8.46
C CYS A 75 0.18 10.07 -9.78
N TRP A 76 0.60 8.81 -9.85
CA TRP A 76 1.29 8.24 -11.01
C TRP A 76 0.39 8.21 -12.25
N ARG A 77 -0.93 8.17 -12.03
CA ARG A 77 -1.96 8.26 -13.07
C ARG A 77 -1.97 9.58 -13.82
N ASN A 78 -1.38 10.65 -13.26
CA ASN A 78 -1.42 12.01 -13.82
C ASN A 78 -2.82 12.65 -13.93
N TYR A 79 -3.87 11.99 -13.45
CA TYR A 79 -5.22 12.53 -13.41
C TYR A 79 -5.93 12.22 -12.10
N VAL A 80 -6.92 13.04 -11.79
CA VAL A 80 -7.96 12.80 -10.79
C VAL A 80 -9.30 12.86 -11.53
N ALA A 81 -10.07 11.78 -11.48
CA ALA A 81 -11.40 11.75 -12.09
C ALA A 81 -12.47 12.05 -11.04
N THR A 82 -13.50 12.80 -11.45
CA THR A 82 -14.69 13.07 -10.65
C THR A 82 -15.86 12.27 -11.20
N TRP A 83 -16.49 11.52 -10.29
CA TRP A 83 -17.62 10.65 -10.56
C TRP A 83 -18.84 11.13 -9.79
N GLU A 84 -20.03 10.85 -10.30
CA GLU A 84 -21.28 11.19 -9.63
C GLU A 84 -22.32 10.09 -9.83
N PHE A 85 -23.02 9.70 -8.77
CA PHE A 85 -24.23 8.89 -8.88
C PHE A 85 -25.46 9.80 -9.00
N ILE A 86 -26.23 9.59 -10.08
CA ILE A 86 -27.45 10.36 -10.38
C ILE A 86 -28.52 9.36 -10.79
N ASP A 87 -29.63 9.30 -10.04
CA ASP A 87 -30.69 8.30 -10.21
C ASP A 87 -30.12 6.86 -10.28
N ASP A 88 -29.23 6.53 -9.35
CA ASP A 88 -28.48 5.27 -9.25
C ASP A 88 -27.57 4.94 -10.45
N GLN A 89 -27.37 5.87 -11.39
CA GLN A 89 -26.45 5.71 -12.51
C GLN A 89 -25.14 6.45 -12.23
N LEU A 90 -24.02 5.78 -12.46
CA LEU A 90 -22.68 6.35 -12.35
C LEU A 90 -22.33 7.13 -13.61
N TYR A 91 -21.85 8.35 -13.41
CA TYR A 91 -21.35 9.23 -14.45
C TYR A 91 -19.93 9.68 -14.16
N LEU A 92 -19.11 9.77 -15.20
CA LEU A 92 -17.87 10.53 -15.18
C LEU A 92 -18.19 11.98 -15.55
N THR A 93 -17.84 12.92 -14.68
CA THR A 93 -18.16 14.35 -14.84
C THR A 93 -16.94 15.19 -15.10
N GLU A 94 -15.76 14.75 -14.67
CA GLU A 94 -14.50 15.47 -14.88
C GLU A 94 -13.31 14.52 -14.92
N ILE A 95 -12.30 14.85 -15.73
CA ILE A 95 -10.95 14.33 -15.58
C ILE A 95 -10.01 15.53 -15.52
N ARG A 96 -9.44 15.77 -14.33
CA ARG A 96 -8.51 16.86 -14.09
C ARG A 96 -7.07 16.37 -14.07
N ASN A 97 -6.19 17.14 -14.67
CA ASN A 97 -4.75 16.92 -14.69
C ASN A 97 -4.16 17.14 -13.30
N ALA A 98 -3.56 16.09 -12.73
CA ALA A 98 -2.98 16.12 -11.39
C ALA A 98 -1.70 16.97 -11.30
N CYS A 99 -1.10 17.33 -12.45
CA CYS A 99 0.08 18.18 -12.51
C CYS A 99 -0.21 19.65 -12.21
N TYR A 100 -1.48 20.06 -12.28
CA TYR A 100 -1.88 21.42 -11.95
C TYR A 100 -1.98 21.60 -10.43
N PRO A 101 -1.43 22.71 -9.87
CA PRO A 101 -1.54 23.00 -8.45
C PRO A 101 -2.99 22.90 -7.98
N THR A 102 -3.20 22.21 -6.86
CA THR A 102 -4.50 22.17 -6.21
C THR A 102 -4.45 23.06 -4.97
N LYS A 103 -5.55 23.77 -4.70
CA LYS A 103 -5.84 24.28 -3.36
C LYS A 103 -6.59 23.20 -2.56
N MET A 104 -6.22 21.92 -2.68
CA MET A 104 -6.76 20.91 -1.76
C MET A 104 -6.23 21.24 -0.36
N ARG A 105 -7.13 21.57 0.56
CA ARG A 105 -6.78 21.85 1.96
C ARG A 105 -5.86 20.74 2.47
N ASN A 106 -4.67 21.12 2.95
CA ASN A 106 -3.66 20.24 3.54
C ASN A 106 -2.93 19.27 2.60
N VAL A 107 -2.98 19.46 1.27
CA VAL A 107 -2.09 18.72 0.34
C VAL A 107 -0.99 19.66 -0.15
N SER A 108 0.21 19.51 0.40
CA SER A 108 1.42 20.17 -0.09
C SER A 108 1.84 19.54 -1.41
N VAL A 109 1.36 20.06 -2.54
CA VAL A 109 1.85 19.61 -3.85
C VAL A 109 3.19 20.29 -4.11
N SER A 110 4.28 19.52 -4.13
CA SER A 110 5.58 20.05 -4.50
C SER A 110 5.58 20.39 -5.99
N TYR A 111 5.55 21.67 -6.33
CA TYR A 111 5.92 22.11 -7.66
C TYR A 111 7.43 21.88 -7.83
N LYS A 112 7.83 21.14 -8.86
CA LYS A 112 9.20 21.27 -9.38
C LYS A 112 9.21 22.62 -10.09
N SER A 113 10.00 23.58 -9.60
CA SER A 113 10.06 24.97 -10.09
C SER A 113 10.66 25.14 -11.49
N GLY A 114 10.33 24.26 -12.43
CA GLY A 114 10.95 24.24 -13.77
C GLY A 114 10.41 23.16 -14.70
N VAL A 115 9.10 22.91 -14.71
CA VAL A 115 8.46 22.25 -15.84
C VAL A 115 7.81 23.37 -16.66
N GLU A 116 8.22 23.53 -17.92
CA GLU A 116 7.58 24.50 -18.81
C GLU A 116 6.09 24.15 -18.92
N ASN A 117 5.21 25.15 -18.81
CA ASN A 117 3.75 24.93 -18.84
C ASN A 117 3.30 24.19 -20.11
N ASP A 118 4.08 24.29 -21.19
CA ASP A 118 3.83 23.64 -22.47
C ASP A 118 3.98 22.10 -22.39
N ASP A 119 4.69 21.57 -21.39
CA ASP A 119 4.95 20.13 -21.22
C ASP A 119 3.84 19.37 -20.48
N ILE A 120 2.96 20.06 -19.73
CA ILE A 120 1.95 19.40 -18.88
C ILE A 120 0.56 19.35 -19.51
N GLY A 121 0.32 20.07 -20.61
CA GLY A 121 -0.93 20.01 -21.39
C GLY A 121 -2.10 20.75 -20.75
N ARG A 122 -3.33 20.39 -21.13
CA ARG A 122 -4.57 21.00 -20.62
C ARG A 122 -4.81 20.64 -19.15
N GLU A 123 -5.43 21.54 -18.38
CA GLU A 123 -5.82 21.27 -16.98
C GLU A 123 -6.97 20.26 -16.89
N TYR A 124 -7.88 20.27 -17.84
CA TYR A 124 -9.04 19.38 -17.89
C TYR A 124 -9.06 18.65 -19.22
N ALA A 125 -9.41 17.37 -19.18
CA ALA A 125 -9.66 16.59 -20.37
C ALA A 125 -11.00 16.98 -21.00
N ASP A 126 -11.09 16.97 -22.32
CA ASP A 126 -12.35 17.20 -23.03
C ASP A 126 -13.13 15.88 -23.12
N LEU A 127 -14.10 15.69 -22.22
CA LEU A 127 -14.91 14.48 -22.18
C LEU A 127 -15.74 14.26 -23.46
N LYS A 128 -16.09 15.32 -24.18
CA LYS A 128 -16.84 15.22 -25.44
C LYS A 128 -15.94 14.70 -26.56
N GLU A 129 -14.69 15.16 -26.59
CA GLU A 129 -13.66 14.66 -27.50
C GLU A 129 -13.31 13.19 -27.22
N LEU A 130 -13.13 12.85 -25.94
CA LEU A 130 -12.73 11.51 -25.50
C LEU A 130 -13.84 10.46 -25.60
N PHE A 131 -15.10 10.85 -25.35
CA PHE A 131 -16.23 9.93 -25.25
C PHE A 131 -17.44 10.40 -26.08
N PRO A 132 -17.30 10.65 -27.40
CA PRO A 132 -18.28 11.37 -28.21
C PRO A 132 -19.67 10.71 -28.25
N GLY A 133 -19.73 9.37 -28.21
CA GLY A 133 -21.00 8.62 -28.18
C GLY A 133 -21.64 8.47 -26.81
N ARG A 134 -20.96 8.88 -25.75
CA ARG A 134 -21.38 8.68 -24.35
C ARG A 134 -21.59 9.99 -23.61
N PHE A 135 -20.97 11.08 -24.08
CA PHE A 135 -21.06 12.42 -23.52
C PHE A 135 -22.43 13.07 -23.79
N HIS A 136 -23.19 13.32 -22.74
CA HIS A 136 -24.48 13.99 -22.81
C HIS A 136 -24.63 14.92 -21.60
N ASN A 137 -25.08 16.16 -21.83
CA ASN A 137 -25.33 17.16 -20.77
C ASN A 137 -24.15 17.34 -19.79
N GLY A 138 -22.91 17.41 -20.31
CA GLY A 138 -21.72 17.66 -19.47
C GLY A 138 -21.13 16.43 -18.79
N ARG A 139 -21.66 15.23 -19.00
CA ARG A 139 -21.25 14.00 -18.31
C ARG A 139 -21.22 12.79 -19.23
N VAL A 140 -20.44 11.78 -18.86
CA VAL A 140 -20.28 10.52 -19.60
C VAL A 140 -20.92 9.39 -18.80
N LYS A 141 -21.91 8.70 -19.38
CA LYS A 141 -22.54 7.54 -18.72
C LYS A 141 -21.55 6.38 -18.60
N ALA A 142 -21.30 5.91 -17.38
CA ALA A 142 -20.25 4.95 -17.06
C ALA A 142 -20.71 3.48 -17.08
N ASP A 143 -21.42 3.08 -18.15
CA ASP A 143 -22.00 1.72 -18.26
C ASP A 143 -20.97 0.57 -18.34
N TRP A 144 -19.68 0.90 -18.50
CA TRP A 144 -18.59 -0.08 -18.52
C TRP A 144 -18.06 -0.43 -17.12
N VAL A 145 -18.51 0.28 -16.07
CA VAL A 145 -18.02 0.08 -14.70
C VAL A 145 -18.87 -0.99 -14.01
N SER A 146 -18.22 -2.09 -13.61
CA SER A 146 -18.80 -3.12 -12.75
C SER A 146 -17.78 -3.51 -11.67
N GLY A 147 -18.27 -3.75 -10.45
CA GLY A 147 -17.45 -4.14 -9.31
C GLY A 147 -17.76 -3.33 -8.06
N LYS A 148 -16.82 -3.38 -7.11
CA LYS A 148 -16.92 -2.65 -5.85
C LYS A 148 -16.07 -1.39 -5.91
N LEU A 149 -16.65 -0.26 -5.50
CA LEU A 149 -15.95 0.99 -5.30
C LEU A 149 -15.87 1.28 -3.81
N TYR A 150 -14.73 1.78 -3.34
CA TYR A 150 -14.51 2.03 -1.91
C TYR A 150 -14.29 3.51 -1.63
N SER A 151 -14.84 3.97 -0.51
CA SER A 151 -14.59 5.32 0.00
C SER A 151 -14.27 5.28 1.50
N PRO A 152 -13.08 5.71 1.95
CA PRO A 152 -12.72 5.71 3.36
C PRO A 152 -13.47 6.78 4.14
N GLN A 153 -13.83 6.48 5.38
CA GLN A 153 -14.61 7.35 6.25
C GLN A 153 -14.02 7.40 7.67
N GLY A 154 -14.16 8.54 8.33
CA GLY A 154 -13.69 8.73 9.70
C GLY A 154 -12.17 8.86 9.82
N ARG A 155 -11.63 8.52 11.00
CA ARG A 155 -10.20 8.66 11.29
C ARG A 155 -9.35 7.60 10.58
N LEU A 156 -8.14 7.98 10.19
CA LEU A 156 -7.10 7.05 9.77
C LEU A 156 -6.67 6.20 10.98
N LEU A 157 -6.74 4.88 10.84
CA LEU A 157 -6.34 3.91 11.87
C LEU A 157 -4.98 3.31 11.61
N PHE A 158 -4.63 3.10 10.34
CA PHE A 158 -3.35 2.52 9.95
C PHE A 158 -2.90 3.07 8.61
N TYR A 159 -1.71 3.66 8.55
CA TYR A 159 -1.19 4.26 7.34
C TYR A 159 -0.41 3.24 6.50
N ILE A 160 -0.78 3.11 5.22
CA ILE A 160 -0.04 2.31 4.24
C ILE A 160 0.33 3.20 3.06
N HIS A 161 1.64 3.26 2.80
CA HIS A 161 2.30 4.07 1.76
C HIS A 161 1.98 3.63 0.31
N ASP A 162 1.28 2.51 0.14
CA ASP A 162 1.01 1.90 -1.15
C ASP A 162 -0.43 2.16 -1.60
N GLY A 163 -0.59 2.83 -2.74
CA GLY A 163 -1.89 3.08 -3.39
C GLY A 163 -2.98 3.59 -2.44
N PHE A 164 -4.06 2.81 -2.34
CA PHE A 164 -5.24 3.08 -1.52
C PHE A 164 -5.40 2.06 -0.38
N GLN A 165 -4.28 1.62 0.19
CA GLN A 165 -4.27 0.51 1.15
C GLN A 165 -4.43 0.98 2.61
N SER A 166 -4.34 2.28 2.88
CA SER A 166 -4.53 2.83 4.24
C SER A 166 -5.89 2.46 4.82
N ILE A 167 -5.93 2.17 6.12
CA ILE A 167 -7.12 1.69 6.82
C ILE A 167 -7.74 2.84 7.60
N TYR A 168 -9.01 3.10 7.34
CA TYR A 168 -9.82 4.10 8.04
C TYR A 168 -10.87 3.41 8.90
N GLN A 169 -11.43 4.16 9.86
CA GLN A 169 -12.39 3.65 10.84
C GLN A 169 -13.56 2.90 10.21
N THR A 170 -14.14 3.46 9.15
CA THR A 170 -15.14 2.79 8.33
C THR A 170 -14.84 3.01 6.85
N GLU A 171 -15.43 2.20 5.98
CA GLU A 171 -15.39 2.37 4.53
C GLU A 171 -16.80 2.22 3.96
N LEU A 172 -17.17 3.03 2.98
CA LEU A 172 -18.34 2.78 2.16
C LEU A 172 -17.94 1.84 1.01
N GLU A 173 -18.68 0.75 0.83
CA GLU A 173 -18.62 -0.13 -0.33
C GLU A 173 -19.83 0.15 -1.22
N PHE A 174 -19.59 0.59 -2.45
CA PHE A 174 -20.60 0.74 -3.49
C PHE A 174 -20.50 -0.44 -4.46
N THR A 175 -21.51 -1.30 -4.49
CA THR A 175 -21.60 -2.38 -5.47
C THR A 175 -22.24 -1.85 -6.74
N VAL A 176 -21.50 -1.87 -7.84
CA VAL A 176 -21.92 -1.33 -9.14
C VAL A 176 -21.99 -2.44 -10.18
N ASN A 177 -23.04 -2.45 -11.00
CA ASN A 177 -23.17 -3.34 -12.15
C ASN A 177 -23.56 -2.55 -13.40
N SER A 178 -22.69 -2.54 -14.40
CA SER A 178 -22.86 -1.81 -15.66
C SER A 178 -23.23 -0.34 -15.45
N GLY A 179 -22.52 0.32 -14.53
CA GLY A 179 -22.74 1.69 -14.12
C GLY A 179 -23.93 1.91 -13.18
N VAL A 180 -24.69 0.88 -12.80
CA VAL A 180 -25.84 1.00 -11.89
C VAL A 180 -25.44 0.67 -10.46
N LEU A 181 -25.76 1.56 -9.51
CA LEU A 181 -25.60 1.31 -8.09
C LEU A 181 -26.62 0.26 -7.63
N MET A 182 -26.11 -0.88 -7.17
CA MET A 182 -26.94 -1.99 -6.69
C MET A 182 -27.11 -1.94 -5.16
N GLU A 183 -26.04 -1.57 -4.46
CA GLU A 183 -26.00 -1.52 -3.00
C GLU A 183 -24.92 -0.53 -2.55
N CYS A 184 -25.18 0.20 -1.46
CA CYS A 184 -24.16 0.92 -0.71
C CYS A 184 -24.23 0.46 0.76
N LYS A 185 -23.10 0.04 1.32
CA LYS A 185 -23.02 -0.36 2.73
C LYS A 185 -21.78 0.20 3.41
N THR A 186 -21.84 0.32 4.73
CA THR A 186 -20.71 0.71 5.56
C THR A 186 -20.03 -0.53 6.14
N MET A 187 -18.70 -0.59 6.01
CA MET A 187 -17.84 -1.63 6.57
C MET A 187 -17.08 -1.07 7.77
N ASP A 188 -16.97 -1.84 8.85
CA ASP A 188 -16.32 -1.43 10.10
C ASP A 188 -14.92 -2.03 10.23
N ASN A 189 -13.92 -1.15 10.34
CA ASN A 189 -12.52 -1.53 10.55
C ASN A 189 -12.01 -1.09 11.94
N SER A 190 -12.89 -0.64 12.83
CA SER A 190 -12.55 -0.01 14.12
C SER A 190 -11.79 -0.92 15.10
N LYS A 191 -11.84 -2.25 14.88
CA LYS A 191 -11.07 -3.25 15.62
C LYS A 191 -9.59 -3.29 15.23
N THR A 192 -9.16 -2.52 14.24
CA THR A 192 -7.74 -2.37 13.87
C THR A 192 -6.92 -1.85 15.04
N LYS A 193 -5.81 -2.54 15.33
CA LYS A 193 -4.86 -2.24 16.41
C LYS A 193 -3.44 -2.51 15.94
N GLU A 194 -2.61 -1.48 16.03
CA GLU A 194 -1.17 -1.61 15.81
C GLU A 194 -0.51 -2.30 16.99
N SER A 195 0.58 -3.01 16.72
CA SER A 195 1.39 -3.60 17.78
C SER A 195 2.53 -2.67 18.16
N LYS A 196 2.66 -2.38 19.45
CA LYS A 196 3.80 -1.64 20.02
C LYS A 196 5.16 -2.25 19.66
N TYR A 197 5.19 -3.56 19.39
CA TYR A 197 6.40 -4.29 18.99
C TYR A 197 6.85 -3.96 17.56
N LEU A 198 5.92 -3.59 16.68
CA LEU A 198 6.22 -3.18 15.30
C LEU A 198 6.65 -1.71 15.25
N GLU A 199 6.08 -0.86 16.10
CA GLU A 199 6.49 0.53 16.25
C GLU A 199 7.90 0.66 16.89
N ASN A 200 8.19 -0.20 17.88
CA ASN A 200 9.48 -0.22 18.56
C ASN A 200 10.11 -1.62 18.56
N PRO A 201 10.97 -1.93 17.57
CA PRO A 201 11.64 -3.23 17.46
C PRO A 201 12.51 -3.60 18.67
N THR A 202 12.93 -2.63 19.49
CA THR A 202 13.68 -2.91 20.72
C THR A 202 12.80 -3.60 21.76
N LEU A 203 11.53 -3.17 21.91
CA LEU A 203 10.59 -3.82 22.82
C LEU A 203 10.37 -5.29 22.44
N LEU A 204 10.31 -5.58 21.13
CA LEU A 204 10.13 -6.94 20.64
C LEU A 204 11.34 -7.82 20.98
N ARG A 205 12.54 -7.30 20.68
CA ARG A 205 13.79 -8.00 20.97
C ARG A 205 13.93 -8.28 22.47
N ASP A 206 13.67 -7.29 23.30
CA ASP A 206 13.83 -7.40 24.75
C ASP A 206 12.76 -8.33 25.35
N TYR A 207 11.52 -8.29 24.84
CA TYR A 207 10.49 -9.26 25.22
C TYR A 207 10.94 -10.68 24.89
N ILE A 208 11.39 -10.93 23.65
CA ILE A 208 11.85 -12.25 23.23
C ILE A 208 13.00 -12.72 24.13
N TYR A 209 14.03 -11.88 24.32
CA TYR A 209 15.19 -12.23 25.14
C TYR A 209 14.80 -12.62 26.57
N ASN A 210 13.97 -11.80 27.23
CA ASN A 210 13.55 -12.01 28.61
C ASN A 210 12.58 -13.18 28.81
N ASN A 211 11.91 -13.62 27.74
CA ASN A 211 10.95 -14.71 27.79
C ASN A 211 11.50 -16.03 27.23
N ILE A 212 12.77 -16.10 26.81
CA ILE A 212 13.43 -17.37 26.46
C ILE A 212 13.57 -18.23 27.72
N LYS A 213 13.12 -19.48 27.62
CA LYS A 213 13.25 -20.51 28.64
C LYS A 213 14.57 -21.24 28.46
N ARG A 214 15.58 -20.86 29.24
CA ARG A 214 16.91 -21.45 29.17
C ARG A 214 16.90 -22.95 29.50
N GLU A 215 15.93 -23.42 30.29
CA GLU A 215 15.75 -24.85 30.60
C GLU A 215 15.43 -25.71 29.37
N ASN A 216 14.98 -25.08 28.27
CA ASN A 216 14.74 -25.76 26.99
C ASN A 216 15.99 -25.77 26.09
N LEU A 217 17.14 -25.26 26.55
CA LEU A 217 18.33 -25.04 25.73
C LEU A 217 19.58 -25.68 26.38
N PRO A 218 20.68 -25.90 25.64
CA PRO A 218 21.90 -26.48 26.19
C PRO A 218 22.65 -25.47 27.09
N ASP A 219 23.04 -25.89 28.29
CA ASP A 219 23.73 -25.03 29.27
C ASP A 219 25.11 -24.54 28.81
N SER A 220 25.78 -25.29 27.93
CA SER A 220 27.18 -25.07 27.55
C SER A 220 27.37 -24.44 26.18
N ASP A 221 26.30 -23.95 25.53
CA ASP A 221 26.41 -23.43 24.19
C ASP A 221 27.00 -22.00 24.18
N THR A 222 28.25 -21.90 23.74
CA THR A 222 28.95 -20.61 23.62
C THR A 222 28.74 -19.96 22.26
N ILE A 223 28.03 -20.62 21.34
CA ILE A 223 27.81 -20.10 19.98
C ILE A 223 26.49 -19.33 19.97
N ARG A 224 26.57 -18.06 19.58
CA ARG A 224 25.38 -17.24 19.33
C ARG A 224 24.60 -17.80 18.15
N ARG A 225 23.33 -18.13 18.37
CA ARG A 225 22.45 -18.75 17.37
C ARG A 225 21.30 -17.83 17.00
N ARG A 226 20.74 -18.06 15.81
CA ARG A 226 19.60 -17.29 15.33
C ARG A 226 18.63 -18.16 14.55
N VAL A 227 17.38 -18.15 14.98
CA VAL A 227 16.24 -18.75 14.28
C VAL A 227 15.38 -17.63 13.72
N TYR A 228 14.89 -17.77 12.49
CA TYR A 228 13.95 -16.83 11.87
C TYR A 228 12.57 -17.46 11.86
N ILE A 229 11.62 -16.79 12.52
CA ILE A 229 10.23 -17.20 12.59
C ILE A 229 9.41 -16.27 11.70
N ASN A 230 8.62 -16.82 10.79
CA ASN A 230 7.59 -16.05 10.11
C ASN A 230 6.29 -16.17 10.89
N ILE A 231 5.78 -15.03 11.33
CA ILE A 231 4.45 -14.89 11.90
C ILE A 231 3.47 -14.77 10.74
N ILE A 232 2.47 -15.66 10.71
CA ILE A 232 1.50 -15.74 9.61
C ILE A 232 0.21 -15.01 10.01
N SER A 233 -0.25 -15.19 11.24
CA SER A 233 -1.48 -14.60 11.75
C SER A 233 -1.48 -14.46 13.27
N SER A 234 -2.36 -13.58 13.74
CA SER A 234 -2.80 -13.45 15.12
C SER A 234 -4.29 -13.74 15.21
N ASP A 235 -4.87 -13.88 16.41
CA ASP A 235 -6.31 -13.89 16.66
C ASP A 235 -6.87 -12.46 16.85
N GLU A 236 -8.17 -12.29 17.11
CA GLU A 236 -8.78 -10.95 17.27
C GLU A 236 -8.27 -10.16 18.49
N ASN A 237 -7.63 -10.85 19.44
CA ASN A 237 -7.03 -10.26 20.63
C ASN A 237 -5.53 -9.97 20.44
N GLY A 238 -4.98 -10.24 19.25
CA GLY A 238 -3.57 -10.07 18.95
C GLY A 238 -2.68 -11.18 19.52
N LYS A 239 -3.23 -12.36 19.84
CA LYS A 239 -2.41 -13.53 20.19
C LYS A 239 -1.95 -14.22 18.92
N ILE A 240 -0.65 -14.43 18.77
CA ILE A 240 -0.10 -15.14 17.61
C ILE A 240 -0.55 -16.62 17.64
N ASP A 241 -1.28 -17.04 16.61
CA ASP A 241 -1.82 -18.40 16.50
C ASP A 241 -1.05 -19.28 15.49
N SER A 242 -0.56 -18.67 14.42
CA SER A 242 0.13 -19.35 13.32
C SER A 242 1.50 -18.74 13.03
N VAL A 243 2.52 -19.61 13.06
CA VAL A 243 3.90 -19.27 12.72
C VAL A 243 4.54 -20.44 11.99
N HIS A 244 5.62 -20.19 11.26
CA HIS A 244 6.51 -21.24 10.77
C HIS A 244 7.99 -20.87 10.97
N VAL A 245 8.85 -21.87 11.05
CA VAL A 245 10.31 -21.67 11.08
C VAL A 245 10.78 -21.42 9.64
N ALA A 246 11.21 -20.20 9.33
CA ALA A 246 11.71 -19.84 8.01
C ALA A 246 13.18 -20.25 7.83
N ARG A 247 13.97 -20.14 8.91
CA ARG A 247 15.36 -20.59 8.95
C ARG A 247 15.71 -21.02 10.36
N GLY A 248 15.88 -22.33 10.54
CA GLY A 248 16.15 -22.94 11.83
C GLY A 248 17.63 -23.17 12.12
N VAL A 249 17.90 -23.75 13.28
CA VAL A 249 19.21 -24.27 13.69
C VAL A 249 19.11 -25.78 13.93
N ASN A 250 18.22 -26.19 14.84
CA ASN A 250 17.83 -27.56 15.11
C ASN A 250 16.52 -27.54 15.91
N GLU A 251 15.90 -28.71 16.08
CA GLU A 251 14.59 -28.84 16.75
C GLU A 251 14.52 -28.17 18.13
N LEU A 252 15.61 -28.19 18.91
CA LEU A 252 15.66 -27.61 20.25
C LEU A 252 15.48 -26.08 20.20
N TYR A 253 16.32 -25.39 19.42
CA TYR A 253 16.25 -23.93 19.26
C TYR A 253 15.01 -23.50 18.50
N ASP A 254 14.58 -24.28 17.52
CA ASP A 254 13.44 -23.97 16.67
C ASP A 254 12.14 -24.05 17.47
N ASN A 255 11.97 -25.09 18.32
CA ASN A 255 10.80 -25.23 19.20
C ASN A 255 10.73 -24.11 20.23
N GLU A 256 11.86 -23.73 20.84
CA GLU A 256 11.90 -22.62 21.79
C GLU A 256 11.61 -21.28 21.11
N ALA A 257 12.13 -21.05 19.90
CA ALA A 257 11.82 -19.87 19.10
C ALA A 257 10.33 -19.78 18.75
N VAL A 258 9.70 -20.89 18.35
CA VAL A 258 8.26 -20.96 18.11
C VAL A 258 7.47 -20.65 19.38
N ARG A 259 7.86 -21.24 20.52
CA ARG A 259 7.18 -21.04 21.80
C ARG A 259 7.23 -19.59 22.25
N VAL A 260 8.42 -18.97 22.26
CA VAL A 260 8.56 -17.58 22.71
C VAL A 260 7.81 -16.62 21.78
N VAL A 261 7.87 -16.81 20.46
CA VAL A 261 7.11 -15.97 19.52
C VAL A 261 5.60 -16.14 19.73
N LYS A 262 5.09 -17.37 19.87
CA LYS A 262 3.65 -17.61 20.15
C LYS A 262 3.19 -17.07 21.51
N SER A 263 4.11 -16.80 22.44
CA SER A 263 3.78 -16.18 23.73
C SER A 263 3.63 -14.66 23.67
N ILE A 264 3.96 -14.03 22.54
CA ILE A 264 3.76 -12.59 22.36
C ILE A 264 2.25 -12.31 22.29
N ALA A 265 1.76 -11.49 23.22
CA ALA A 265 0.41 -10.94 23.20
C ALA A 265 0.40 -9.56 22.54
N GLU A 266 -0.78 -9.02 22.21
CA GLU A 266 -0.92 -7.68 21.60
C GLU A 266 -0.13 -7.52 20.29
N TRP A 267 -0.08 -8.59 19.49
CA TRP A 267 0.36 -8.52 18.10
C TRP A 267 -0.65 -7.73 17.25
N GLU A 268 -0.22 -7.33 16.06
CA GLU A 268 -1.01 -6.52 15.15
C GLU A 268 -2.30 -7.24 14.76
N VAL A 269 -3.41 -6.49 14.72
CA VAL A 269 -4.71 -6.93 14.24
C VAL A 269 -5.22 -5.87 13.28
N LEU A 270 -5.35 -6.20 12.00
CA LEU A 270 -5.83 -5.25 10.98
C LEU A 270 -7.18 -5.69 10.44
N TYR A 271 -8.10 -4.74 10.28
CA TYR A 271 -9.36 -4.95 9.57
C TYR A 271 -9.42 -4.04 8.35
N ARG A 272 -9.82 -4.57 7.21
CA ARG A 272 -10.04 -3.81 5.98
C ARG A 272 -11.24 -4.36 5.26
N HIS A 273 -12.07 -3.48 4.72
CA HIS A 273 -13.35 -3.84 4.10
C HIS A 273 -14.22 -4.69 5.04
N GLY A 274 -14.17 -4.42 6.35
CA GLY A 274 -14.91 -5.15 7.38
C GLY A 274 -14.38 -6.55 7.71
N GLU A 275 -13.31 -6.98 7.05
CA GLU A 275 -12.71 -8.30 7.22
C GLU A 275 -11.34 -8.18 7.88
N LYS A 276 -11.04 -9.15 8.75
CA LYS A 276 -9.71 -9.23 9.32
C LYS A 276 -8.71 -9.66 8.26
N ILE A 277 -7.60 -8.93 8.16
CA ILE A 277 -6.48 -9.25 7.30
C ILE A 277 -5.23 -9.56 8.15
N ASN A 278 -4.34 -10.38 7.59
CA ASN A 278 -3.07 -10.72 8.23
C ASN A 278 -1.90 -10.22 7.38
N ARG A 279 -0.87 -9.70 8.04
CA ARG A 279 0.42 -9.39 7.44
C ARG A 279 1.47 -10.37 7.96
N SER A 280 2.32 -10.84 7.06
CA SER A 280 3.41 -11.73 7.41
C SER A 280 4.62 -10.93 7.88
N TYR A 281 5.22 -11.34 8.99
CA TYR A 281 6.40 -10.72 9.59
C TYR A 281 7.48 -11.75 9.82
N SER A 282 8.73 -11.42 9.47
CA SER A 282 9.88 -12.27 9.80
C SER A 282 10.61 -11.71 11.02
N VAL A 283 10.63 -12.48 12.10
CA VAL A 283 11.21 -12.09 13.39
C VAL A 283 12.43 -12.97 13.68
N PRO A 284 13.62 -12.37 13.89
CA PRO A 284 14.80 -13.11 14.33
C PRO A 284 14.76 -13.35 15.83
N VAL A 285 14.75 -14.62 16.25
CA VAL A 285 15.01 -15.03 17.63
C VAL A 285 16.49 -15.31 17.78
N VAL A 286 17.16 -14.56 18.65
CA VAL A 286 18.59 -14.68 18.89
C VAL A 286 18.81 -15.35 20.24
N PHE A 287 19.58 -16.44 20.23
CA PHE A 287 20.00 -17.14 21.43
C PHE A 287 21.46 -16.79 21.70
N ASP A 288 21.70 -16.14 22.83
CA ASP A 288 23.03 -15.87 23.37
C ASP A 288 23.04 -16.32 24.83
N LEU A 289 23.69 -17.46 25.09
CA LEU A 289 23.71 -18.10 26.41
C LEU A 289 25.01 -17.77 27.18
N THR A 290 25.84 -16.87 26.64
CA THR A 290 27.11 -16.47 27.26
C THR A 290 26.94 -15.47 28.39
N ASP A 291 25.88 -14.67 28.36
CA ASP A 291 25.52 -13.73 29.42
C ASP A 291 24.93 -14.49 30.62
N LYS A 292 25.73 -14.64 31.68
CA LYS A 292 25.29 -15.10 33.01
C LYS A 292 24.95 -13.94 33.91
#